data_AF-A0A3M1JA55-F1
#
_entry.id   AF-A0A3M1JA55-F1
#
_cell.length_a   1.000
_cell.length_b   1.000
_cell.length_c   1.000
_cell.angle_alpha   90.00
_cell.angle_beta   90.00
_cell.angle_gamma   90.00
#
_symmetry.space_group_name_H-M   'P 1'
#
loop_
_entity.id
_entity.type
_entity.pdbx_description
1 polymer ?
#
loop_
_entity_poly.entity_id
_entity_poly.type
_entity_poly.pdbx_seq_one_letter_code
_entity_poly.pdbx_strand_id
1 'polypeptide(L)'
;MNRLQISLTSKQYEFLKSEAFVTGQSMAAVLRHLLDEVIEARQKDVLENDPIWQVIGVGEEIEGPGDASANVDRYLYGQRVESVPDIPVPQVAETADEYTAD
;
A
#
# COMPACT_ATOMS: atom_id res chain seq x y z
N MET A 1 -0.51 12.36 15.48
CA MET A 1 -0.59 11.89 16.89
C MET A 1 -2.04 11.97 17.33
N ASN A 2 -2.64 10.87 17.75
CA ASN A 2 -4.04 10.83 18.19
C ASN A 2 -4.11 10.74 19.72
N ARG A 3 -5.08 11.42 20.35
CA ARG A 3 -5.28 11.36 21.81
C ARG A 3 -6.25 10.25 22.17
N LEU A 4 -5.83 9.37 23.07
CA LEU A 4 -6.66 8.28 23.60
C LEU A 4 -6.66 8.33 25.13
N GLN A 5 -7.80 8.05 25.75
CA GLN A 5 -7.93 7.79 27.18
C GLN A 5 -8.31 6.33 27.36
N ILE A 6 -7.52 5.57 28.12
CA ILE A 6 -7.74 4.15 28.39
C ILE A 6 -7.78 3.91 29.89
N SER A 7 -8.65 2.99 30.33
CA SER A 7 -8.65 2.49 31.69
C SER A 7 -7.75 1.26 31.77
N LEU A 8 -6.85 1.23 32.74
CA LEU A 8 -5.94 0.12 32.97
C LEU A 8 -6.34 -0.63 34.24
N THR A 9 -6.11 -1.94 34.24
CA THR A 9 -6.17 -2.73 35.47
C THR A 9 -5.03 -2.33 36.41
N SER A 10 -5.20 -2.56 37.72
CA SER A 10 -4.15 -2.26 38.70
C SER A 10 -2.83 -2.95 38.37
N LYS A 11 -2.88 -4.21 37.90
CA LYS A 11 -1.70 -4.97 37.49
C LYS A 11 -0.95 -4.31 36.33
N GLN A 12 -1.67 -3.83 35.31
CA GLN A 12 -1.06 -3.15 34.15
C GLN A 12 -0.45 -1.81 34.55
N TYR A 13 -1.12 -1.06 35.44
CA TYR A 13 -0.61 0.21 35.93
C TYR A 13 0.71 0.04 36.71
N GLU A 14 0.76 -0.92 37.64
CA GLU A 14 1.97 -1.20 38.41
C GLU A 14 3.13 -1.65 37.52
N PHE A 15 2.85 -2.51 36.53
CA PHE A 15 3.86 -2.93 35.55
C PHE A 15 4.43 -1.74 34.76
N LEU A 16 3.58 -0.87 34.22
CA LEU A 16 4.04 0.32 33.50
C LEU A 16 4.83 1.27 34.39
N LYS A 17 4.47 1.35 35.68
CA LYS A 17 5.15 2.20 36.65
C LYS A 17 6.53 1.66 36.99
N SER A 18 6.68 0.36 37.19
CA SER A 18 7.98 -0.27 37.42
C SER A 18 8.89 -0.12 36.21
N GLU A 19 8.36 -0.38 35.01
CA GLU A 19 9.14 -0.24 33.76
C GLU A 19 9.56 1.20 33.49
N ALA A 20 8.66 2.16 33.70
CA ALA A 20 8.99 3.59 33.60
C ALA A 20 10.12 3.99 34.55
N PHE A 21 10.11 3.44 35.78
CA PHE A 21 11.16 3.70 36.76
C PHE A 21 12.51 3.09 36.34
N VAL A 22 12.51 1.85 35.86
CA VAL A 22 13.73 1.13 35.43
C VAL A 22 14.35 1.77 34.18
N THR A 23 13.53 2.14 33.21
CA THR A 23 13.98 2.71 31.92
C THR A 23 14.26 4.21 31.99
N GLY A 24 13.81 4.89 33.05
CA GLY A 24 13.85 6.35 33.16
C GLY A 24 12.93 7.06 32.16
N GLN A 25 11.96 6.36 31.58
CA GLN A 25 11.02 6.90 30.59
C GLN A 25 9.66 7.20 31.20
N SER A 26 8.84 8.00 30.52
CA SER A 26 7.43 8.18 30.92
C SER A 26 6.64 6.89 30.65
N MET A 27 5.61 6.61 31.47
CA MET A 27 4.72 5.46 31.26
C MET A 27 4.10 5.45 29.86
N ALA A 28 3.81 6.63 29.29
CA ALA A 28 3.29 6.76 27.93
C ALA A 28 4.34 6.44 26.84
N ALA A 29 5.63 6.64 27.11
CA ALA A 29 6.70 6.22 26.20
C ALA A 29 6.85 4.69 26.24
N VAL A 30 6.89 4.10 27.45
CA VAL A 30 6.93 2.64 27.64
C VAL A 30 5.74 1.97 26.96
N LEU A 31 4.53 2.49 27.16
CA LEU A 31 3.33 1.94 26.53
C LEU A 31 3.40 1.98 24.99
N ARG A 32 3.92 3.08 24.42
CA ARG A 32 4.09 3.18 22.96
C ARG A 32 5.10 2.15 22.45
N HIS A 33 6.24 2.00 23.12
CA HIS A 33 7.26 1.02 22.76
C HIS A 33 6.70 -0.41 22.76
N LEU A 34 5.94 -0.77 23.80
CA LEU A 34 5.31 -2.09 23.89
C LEU A 34 4.26 -2.31 22.79
N LEU A 35 3.52 -1.25 22.40
CA LEU A 35 2.58 -1.33 21.29
C LEU A 35 3.30 -1.50 19.95
N ASP A 36 4.40 -0.78 19.74
CA ASP A 36 5.20 -0.87 18.53
C ASP A 36 5.78 -2.29 18.37
N GLU A 37 6.36 -2.87 19.43
CA GLU A 37 6.85 -4.26 19.43
C GLU A 37 5.75 -5.28 19.08
N VAL A 38 4.56 -5.13 19.64
CA VAL A 38 3.43 -6.02 19.36
C VAL A 38 2.94 -5.87 17.93
N ILE A 39 2.93 -4.65 17.39
CA ILE A 39 2.55 -4.39 16.00
C ILE A 39 3.58 -5.05 15.06
N GLU A 40 4.87 -4.85 15.31
CA GLU A 40 5.94 -5.44 14.50
C GLU A 40 5.90 -6.98 14.55
N ALA A 41 5.72 -7.57 15.73
CA ALA A 41 5.59 -9.01 15.89
C ALA A 41 4.40 -9.56 15.08
N ARG A 42 3.23 -8.90 15.17
CA ARG A 42 2.05 -9.29 14.38
C ARG A 42 2.25 -9.12 12.89
N GLN A 43 2.94 -8.06 12.46
CA GLN A 43 3.22 -7.85 11.03
C GLN A 43 4.14 -8.94 10.49
N LYS A 44 5.16 -9.36 11.25
CA LYS A 44 6.01 -10.49 10.88
C LYS A 44 5.22 -11.79 10.79
N ASP A 45 4.37 -12.08 11.77
CA ASP A 45 3.52 -13.28 11.75
C ASP A 45 2.56 -13.29 10.55
N VAL A 46 2.00 -12.12 10.19
CA VAL A 46 1.15 -11.99 8.99
C VAL A 46 1.96 -12.17 7.72
N LEU A 47 3.15 -11.58 7.60
CA LEU A 47 4.04 -11.76 6.46
C LEU A 47 4.48 -13.21 6.27
N GLU A 48 4.78 -13.93 7.36
CA GLU A 48 5.16 -15.34 7.30
C GLU A 48 3.99 -16.27 6.92
N ASN A 49 2.76 -15.93 7.31
CA ASN A 49 1.59 -16.78 7.13
C ASN A 49 0.59 -16.31 6.06
N ASP A 50 0.87 -15.22 5.33
CA ASP A 50 -0.01 -14.72 4.28
C ASP A 50 0.18 -15.55 2.99
N PRO A 51 -0.86 -16.30 2.55
CA PRO A 51 -0.79 -17.14 1.36
C PRO A 51 -0.52 -16.35 0.08
N ILE A 52 -0.85 -15.05 0.04
CA ILE A 52 -0.59 -14.17 -1.10
C ILE A 52 0.89 -13.77 -1.10
N TRP A 53 1.46 -13.45 0.07
CA TRP A 53 2.87 -13.10 0.19
C TRP A 53 3.80 -14.27 -0.13
N GLN A 54 3.41 -15.50 0.19
CA GLN A 54 4.16 -16.71 -0.19
C GLN A 54 4.20 -16.96 -1.71
N VAL A 55 3.32 -16.30 -2.48
CA VAL A 55 3.23 -16.44 -3.95
C VAL A 55 3.97 -15.31 -4.68
N ILE A 56 4.24 -14.18 -4.02
CA ILE A 56 5.02 -13.08 -4.59
C ILE A 56 6.49 -13.50 -4.66
N GLY A 57 7.04 -13.59 -5.88
CA GLY A 57 8.44 -13.98 -6.14
C GLY A 57 8.63 -15.38 -6.73
N VAL A 58 7.58 -16.22 -6.76
CA VAL A 58 7.63 -17.55 -7.43
C VAL A 58 7.91 -17.43 -8.94
N GLY A 59 7.74 -16.25 -9.52
CA GLY A 59 8.04 -15.94 -10.91
C GLY A 59 9.43 -15.38 -11.19
N GLU A 60 10.28 -15.12 -10.19
CA GLU A 60 11.62 -14.52 -10.41
C GLU A 60 12.58 -15.46 -11.16
N GLU A 61 12.36 -16.79 -11.06
CA GLU A 61 13.13 -17.79 -11.82
C GLU A 61 12.62 -18.02 -13.25
N ILE A 62 11.55 -17.33 -13.67
CA ILE A 62 11.03 -17.45 -15.03
C ILE A 62 11.95 -16.65 -15.95
N GLU A 63 12.64 -17.35 -16.86
CA GLU A 63 13.50 -16.76 -17.88
C GLU A 63 12.69 -15.75 -18.72
N GLY A 64 12.91 -14.45 -18.50
CA GLY A 64 12.13 -13.40 -19.13
C GLY A 64 12.59 -11.97 -18.79
N PRO A 65 12.08 -10.96 -19.51
CA PRO A 65 12.42 -9.56 -19.28
C PRO A 65 11.85 -9.08 -17.93
N GLY A 66 12.70 -8.58 -17.04
CA GLY A 66 12.29 -8.07 -15.72
C GLY A 66 11.44 -6.80 -15.77
N ASP A 67 11.25 -6.20 -16.94
CA ASP A 67 10.41 -5.03 -17.19
C ASP A 67 9.07 -5.37 -17.86
N ALA A 68 8.70 -6.65 -17.96
CA ALA A 68 7.46 -7.08 -18.60
C ALA A 68 6.20 -6.45 -17.98
N SER A 69 6.21 -6.18 -16.67
CA SER A 69 5.12 -5.50 -15.97
C SER A 69 5.02 -4.00 -16.28
N ALA A 70 6.14 -3.35 -16.58
CA ALA A 70 6.19 -1.93 -16.92
C ALA A 70 5.94 -1.69 -18.41
N ASN A 71 6.26 -2.67 -19.26
CA ASN A 71 6.23 -2.55 -20.72
C ASN A 71 5.26 -3.55 -21.36
N VAL A 72 4.11 -3.78 -20.73
CA VAL A 72 3.09 -4.75 -21.18
C VAL A 72 2.73 -4.58 -22.65
N ASP A 73 2.48 -3.35 -23.10
CA ASP A 73 2.07 -3.07 -24.47
C ASP A 73 3.15 -3.46 -25.49
N ARG A 74 4.42 -3.26 -25.14
CA ARG A 74 5.56 -3.65 -25.99
C ARG A 74 5.62 -5.16 -26.19
N TYR A 75 5.35 -5.94 -25.14
CA TYR A 75 5.44 -7.40 -25.19
C TYR A 75 4.18 -8.06 -25.76
N LEU A 76 3.01 -7.48 -25.54
CA LEU A 76 1.74 -8.00 -26.08
C LEU A 76 1.50 -7.58 -27.54
N TYR A 77 1.85 -6.36 -27.92
CA TYR A 77 1.52 -5.81 -29.24
C TYR A 77 2.73 -5.55 -30.14
N GLY A 78 3.96 -5.73 -29.63
CA GLY A 78 5.18 -5.37 -30.33
C GLY A 78 5.36 -3.85 -30.49
N GLN A 79 6.48 -3.42 -31.09
CA GLN A 79 6.56 -2.08 -31.68
C GLN A 79 5.56 -2.05 -32.83
N ARG A 80 4.41 -1.38 -32.65
CA ARG A 80 3.61 -0.98 -33.80
C ARG A 80 4.48 -0.07 -34.66
N VAL A 81 4.96 -0.60 -35.77
CA VAL A 81 5.36 0.24 -36.89
C VAL A 81 4.06 0.84 -37.39
N GLU A 82 3.78 2.06 -36.93
CA GLU A 82 2.71 2.88 -37.46
C GLU A 82 3.07 3.26 -38.91
N SER A 83 2.92 2.34 -39.85
CA SER A 83 2.42 2.74 -41.16
C SER A 83 0.93 2.91 -40.99
N VAL A 84 0.51 4.06 -40.45
CA VAL A 84 -0.88 4.52 -40.49
C VAL A 84 -1.27 4.55 -41.97
N PRO A 85 -2.16 3.69 -42.49
CA PRO A 85 -2.87 4.08 -43.69
C PRO A 85 -3.74 5.27 -43.29
N ASP A 86 -3.70 6.33 -44.09
CA ASP A 86 -4.49 7.54 -43.91
C ASP A 86 -5.98 7.20 -43.92
N ILE A 87 -6.54 6.83 -42.76
CA ILE A 87 -7.97 6.63 -42.60
C ILE A 87 -8.54 8.00 -42.27
N PRO A 88 -9.35 8.60 -43.17
CA PRO A 88 -9.94 9.89 -42.89
C PRO A 88 -10.83 9.77 -41.64
N VAL A 89 -10.44 10.46 -40.57
CA VAL A 89 -11.26 10.60 -39.37
C VAL A 89 -12.52 11.36 -39.79
N PRO A 90 -13.74 10.82 -39.61
CA PRO A 90 -14.95 11.58 -39.87
C PRO A 90 -14.97 12.77 -38.92
N GLN A 91 -14.99 13.98 -39.48
CA GLN A 91 -15.16 15.21 -38.71
C GLN A 91 -16.49 15.09 -37.97
N VAL A 92 -16.42 14.99 -36.65
CA VAL A 92 -17.59 15.02 -35.79
C VAL A 92 -18.19 16.41 -35.98
N ALA A 93 -19.39 16.47 -36.53
CA ALA A 93 -20.12 17.71 -36.70
C ALA A 93 -20.31 18.34 -35.31
N GLU A 94 -19.72 19.52 -35.10
CA GLU A 94 -20.02 20.37 -33.95
C GLU A 94 -21.50 20.76 -34.06
N THR A 95 -22.38 20.04 -33.38
CA THR A 95 -23.72 20.54 -33.09
C THR A 95 -23.59 21.49 -31.91
N ALA A 96 -23.55 22.79 -32.23
CA ALA A 96 -23.72 23.86 -31.26
C ALA A 96 -25.14 23.78 -30.68
N ASP A 97 -25.27 23.20 -29.49
CA ASP A 97 -26.48 23.36 -28.68
C ASP A 97 -26.43 24.74 -28.01
N GLU A 98 -26.94 25.75 -28.71
CA GLU A 98 -27.43 26.98 -28.10
C GLU A 98 -28.65 26.64 -27.23
N TYR A 99 -28.45 26.47 -25.93
CA TYR A 99 -29.56 26.41 -24.97
C TYR A 99 -29.89 27.84 -24.53
N THR A 100 -30.82 28.49 -25.22
CA THR A 100 -31.42 29.76 -24.80
C THR A 100 -32.38 29.48 -23.63
N ALA A 101 -32.16 30.13 -22.49
CA ALA A 101 -33.10 30.13 -21.37
C ALA A 101 -34.04 31.34 -21.51
N ASP A 102 -35.33 31.08 -21.66
CA ASP A 102 -36.45 31.99 -21.36
C ASP A 102 -37.55 31.20 -20.65
#